data_AF-A0A7C6W4J2-F1
#
_entry.id   AF-A0A7C6W4J2-F1
#
_cell.length_a   1.000
_cell.length_b   1.000
_cell.length_c   1.000
_cell.angle_alpha   90.00
_cell.angle_beta   90.00
_cell.angle_gamma   90.00
#
_symmetry.space_group_name_H-M   'P 1'
#
loop_
_entity.id
_entity.type
_entity.pdbx_description
1 polymer ?
#
loop_
_entity_poly.entity_id
_entity_poly.type
_entity_poly.pdbx_seq_one_letter_code
_entity_poly.pdbx_strand_id
1 'polypeptide(L)' 'MDTSFLLEPAFIIFIVILSIWDAVWKLIALWKSARNNHLAWFICIAIINSIGILPIVYILIHRDRLK' A
#
# COMPACT_ATOMS: atom_id res chain seq x y z
N MET A 1 28.09 16.35 2.54
CA MET A 1 26.95 15.90 1.73
C MET A 1 26.14 17.14 1.43
N ASP A 2 26.20 17.64 0.20
CA ASP A 2 25.48 18.84 -0.20
C ASP A 2 23.98 18.53 -0.21
N THR A 3 23.23 19.21 0.66
CA THR A 3 21.78 19.01 0.85
C THR A 3 20.96 19.51 -0.35
N SER A 4 21.60 20.14 -1.33
CA SER A 4 21.02 20.62 -2.59
C SER A 4 20.38 19.52 -3.44
N PHE A 5 20.85 18.27 -3.35
CA PHE A 5 20.24 17.13 -4.05
C PHE A 5 18.78 16.87 -3.61
N LEU A 6 18.44 17.20 -2.36
CA LEU A 6 17.08 16.99 -1.82
C LEU A 6 16.09 18.10 -2.24
N LEU A 7 16.58 19.22 -2.77
CA LEU A 7 15.78 20.37 -3.20
C LEU A 7 15.55 20.41 -4.72
N GLU A 8 16.07 19.43 -5.45
CA GLU A 8 15.78 19.27 -6.87
C GLU A 8 14.27 19.01 -7.05
N PRO A 9 13.52 19.85 -7.80
CA PRO A 9 12.08 19.70 -7.94
C PRO A 9 11.68 18.34 -8.53
N ALA A 10 12.56 17.74 -9.34
CA ALA A 10 12.39 16.39 -9.87
C ALA A 10 12.33 15.31 -8.77
N PHE A 11 13.15 15.43 -7.73
CA PHE A 11 13.19 14.47 -6.61
C PHE A 11 11.91 14.54 -5.77
N ILE A 12 11.41 15.74 -5.51
CA ILE A 12 10.15 15.96 -4.78
C ILE A 12 8.97 15.36 -5.56
N ILE A 13 8.89 15.60 -6.87
CA ILE A 13 7.84 15.02 -7.73
C ILE A 13 7.88 13.50 -7.71
N PHE A 14 9.08 12.91 -7.77
CA PHE A 14 9.25 11.46 -7.72
C PHE A 14 8.73 10.86 -6.40
N ILE A 15 9.07 11.47 -5.26
CA ILE A 15 8.56 11.05 -3.94
C ILE A 15 7.03 11.17 -3.86
N VAL A 16 6.45 12.26 -4.37
CA VAL A 16 5.00 12.46 -4.33
C VAL A 16 4.28 11.40 -5.15
N ILE A 17 4.77 11.09 -6.36
CA ILE A 17 4.21 10.02 -7.19
C ILE A 17 4.30 8.66 -6.51
N LEU A 18 5.44 8.33 -5.91
CA LEU A 18 5.62 7.09 -5.15
C LEU A 18 4.68 7.01 -3.94
N SER A 19 4.50 8.12 -3.22
CA SER A 19 3.61 8.18 -2.06
C SER A 19 2.15 8.01 -2.47
N ILE A 20 1.72 8.64 -3.57
CA ILE A 20 0.36 8.48 -4.10
C ILE A 20 0.15 7.04 -4.58
N TRP A 21 1.13 6.47 -5.28
CA TRP A 21 1.07 5.09 -5.74
C TRP A 21 0.89 4.12 -4.55
N ASP A 22 1.74 4.20 -3.52
CA ASP A 22 1.62 3.38 -2.31
C ASP A 22 0.27 3.58 -1.61
N ALA A 23 -0.17 4.84 -1.46
CA ALA A 23 -1.44 5.17 -0.83
C ALA A 23 -2.64 4.58 -1.59
N VAL A 24 -2.63 4.60 -2.93
CA VAL A 24 -3.71 4.03 -3.75
C VAL A 24 -3.79 2.51 -3.54
N TRP A 25 -2.66 1.80 -3.56
CA TRP A 25 -2.63 0.36 -3.31
C TRP A 25 -3.07 0.00 -1.89
N LYS A 26 -2.64 0.77 -0.87
CA LYS A 26 -3.13 0.63 0.51
C LYS A 26 -4.64 0.85 0.61
N LEU A 27 -5.16 1.91 0.01
CA LEU A 27 -6.58 2.27 0.11
C LEU A 27 -7.47 1.19 -0.53
N ILE A 28 -7.09 0.68 -1.70
CA ILE A 28 -7.83 -0.40 -2.39
C ILE A 28 -7.84 -1.68 -1.53
N ALA A 29 -6.70 -2.04 -0.94
CA ALA A 29 -6.58 -3.21 -0.08
C ALA A 29 -7.41 -3.09 1.20
N LEU A 30 -7.34 -1.91 1.82
CA LEU A 30 -8.12 -1.55 3.00
C LEU A 30 -9.62 -1.65 2.71
N TRP A 31 -10.08 -1.04 1.61
CA TRP A 31 -11.49 -1.05 1.20
C TRP A 31 -12.00 -2.47 0.90
N LYS A 32 -11.18 -3.30 0.25
CA LYS A 32 -11.51 -4.71 -0.02
C LYS A 32 -11.61 -5.53 1.27
N SER A 33 -10.68 -5.35 2.22
CA SER A 33 -10.69 -6.06 3.51
C SER A 33 -11.90 -5.67 4.39
N ALA A 34 -12.24 -4.38 4.41
CA ALA A 34 -13.39 -3.85 5.14
C ALA A 34 -14.71 -4.40 4.59
N ARG A 35 -14.86 -4.48 3.26
CA ARG A 35 -16.08 -4.99 2.63
C ARG A 35 -16.31 -6.49 2.82
N ASN A 36 -15.26 -7.27 3.06
CA ASN A 36 -15.36 -8.70 3.36
C ASN A 36 -15.34 -9.01 4.87
N ASN A 37 -15.47 -8.02 5.76
CA ASN A 37 -15.44 -8.20 7.24
C ASN A 37 -14.17 -8.87 7.80
N HIS A 38 -13.06 -8.88 7.07
CA HIS A 38 -11.78 -9.43 7.56
C HIS A 38 -10.98 -8.35 8.31
N LEU A 39 -11.41 -8.04 9.53
CA LEU A 39 -10.78 -7.05 10.43
C LEU A 39 -9.29 -7.34 10.70
N ALA A 40 -8.89 -8.61 10.80
CA ALA A 40 -7.50 -8.99 10.98
C ALA A 40 -6.60 -8.54 9.81
N TRP A 41 -7.11 -8.60 8.58
CA TRP A 41 -6.37 -8.16 7.40
C TRP A 41 -6.34 -6.64 7.25
N PHE A 42 -7.41 -5.94 7.66
CA PHE A 42 -7.42 -4.49 7.74
C PHE A 42 -6.30 -3.96 8.65
N ILE A 43 -6.16 -4.56 9.84
CA ILE A 43 -5.13 -4.19 10.82
C ILE A 43 -3.73 -4.54 10.33
N CYS A 44 -3.53 -5.72 9.72
CA CYS A 44 -2.23 -6.06 9.14
C CYS A 44 -1.80 -5.08 8.04
N ILE A 45 -2.70 -4.69 7.13
CA ILE A 45 -2.41 -3.73 6.05
C ILE A 45 -2.13 -2.32 6.61
N ALA A 46 -2.81 -1.93 7.69
CA ALA A 46 -2.59 -0.63 8.32
C ALA A 46 -1.24 -0.55 9.07
N ILE A 47 -0.80 -1.66 9.70
CA ILE A 47 0.43 -1.71 10.51
C ILE A 47 1.67 -1.97 9.65
N ILE A 48 1.55 -2.79 8.60
CA ILE A 48 2.69 -3.23 7.80
C ILE A 48 2.88 -2.30 6.60
N ASN A 49 3.97 -1.52 6.65
CA ASN A 49 4.35 -0.54 5.64
C ASN A 49 5.04 -1.20 4.43
N SER A 50 4.41 -2.22 3.81
CA SER A 50 5.01 -2.95 2.70
C SER A 50 4.45 -2.51 1.36
N ILE A 51 5.01 -1.45 0.79
CA ILE A 51 4.92 -0.91 -0.59
C ILE A 51 3.93 -1.69 -1.50
N GLY A 52 2.63 -1.64 -1.22
CA GLY A 52 1.60 -2.40 -1.95
C GLY A 52 1.73 -3.94 -2.09
N ILE A 53 2.68 -4.64 -1.45
CA ILE A 53 2.90 -6.10 -1.65
C ILE A 53 1.95 -6.98 -0.81
N LEU A 54 1.65 -6.53 0.41
CA LEU A 54 0.79 -7.25 1.36
C LEU A 54 -0.65 -7.48 0.84
N PRO A 55 -1.27 -6.52 0.13
CA PRO A 55 -2.56 -6.70 -0.54
C PRO A 55 -2.57 -7.81 -1.60
N ILE A 56 -1.50 -7.94 -2.39
CA ILE A 56 -1.39 -8.98 -3.43
C ILE A 56 -1.38 -10.35 -2.77
N VAL A 57 -0.64 -10.52 -1.66
CA VAL A 57 -0.59 -11.77 -0.90
C VAL A 57 -1.96 -12.09 -0.29
N TYR A 58 -2.72 -11.10 0.19
CA TYR A 58 -4.08 -11.32 0.68
C TYR A 58 -5.00 -11.89 -0.41
N ILE A 59 -5.00 -11.26 -1.58
CA ILE A 59 -5.85 -11.65 -2.71
C ILE A 59 -5.45 -13.05 -3.19
N LEU A 60 -4.16 -13.39 -3.19
CA LEU A 60 -3.67 -14.73 -3.54
C LEU A 60 -4.12 -15.81 -2.54
N ILE A 61 -4.03 -15.54 -1.24
CA ILE A 61 -4.38 -16.52 -0.19
C ILE A 61 -5.90 -16.71 -0.06
N HIS A 62 -6.70 -15.65 -0.22
CA HIS A 62 -8.16 -15.73 -0.09
C HIS A 62 -8.90 -16.10 -1.39
N ARG A 63 -8.20 -16.31 -2.51
CA ARG A 63 -8.81 -16.75 -3.77
C ARG A 63 -9.38 -18.18 -3.71
N ASP A 64 -8.84 -19.02 -2.83
CA ASP A 64 -9.12 -20.46 -2.77
C ASP A 64 -10.33 -20.86 -1.91
N ARG A 65 -10.98 -19.91 -1.22
CA ARG A 65 -12.10 -20.21 -0.30
C ARG A 65 -13.49 -20.06 -0.94
N LEU A 66 -13.56 -19.99 -2.27
CA LEU A 66 -14.79 -20.22 -3.02
C LEU A 66 -14.96 -21.73 -3.26
N LYS A 67 -15.37 -22.46 -2.21
CA LYS A 67 -16.07 -23.75 -2.31
C LYS A 67 -17.31 -23.67 -1.45
#